data_AF-A0A3B0RLL3-F1
#
_entry.id   AF-A0A3B0RLL3-F1
#
_cell.length_a   1.000
_cell.length_b   1.000
_cell.length_c   1.000
_cell.angle_alpha   90.00
_cell.angle_beta   90.00
_cell.angle_gamma   90.00
#
_symmetry.space_group_name_H-M   'P 1'
#
loop_
_entity.id
_entity.type
_entity.pdbx_description
1 polymer ?
#
loop_
_entity_poly.entity_id
_entity_poly.type
_entity_poly.pdbx_seq_one_letter_code
_entity_poly.pdbx_strand_id
1 'polypeptide(L)'
;AHGALAAAIGSAVLSFALKMLWPELPFIDRVGLVFLLCLGLGILVTLMEKSGVQDNAVDLEDIDFSTSRNFNLSALGVVLILTALYATWW
;
A
#
# COMPACT_ATOMS: atom_id res chain seq x y z
N ALA A 1 -13.10 4.12 12.01
CA ALA A 1 -13.87 3.26 11.07
C ALA A 1 -14.21 3.94 9.73
N HIS A 2 -14.60 5.22 9.73
CA HIS A 2 -15.06 5.90 8.51
C HIS A 2 -13.99 6.04 7.42
N GLY A 3 -12.72 6.29 7.78
CA GLY A 3 -11.63 6.35 6.79
C GLY A 3 -11.41 5.04 6.02
N ALA A 4 -11.47 3.89 6.69
CA ALA A 4 -11.33 2.59 6.05
C ALA A 4 -12.52 2.28 5.12
N LEU A 5 -13.74 2.59 5.55
CA LEU A 5 -14.94 2.44 4.73
C LEU A 5 -14.89 3.34 3.49
N ALA A 6 -14.47 4.60 3.66
CA ALA A 6 -14.36 5.57 2.59
C ALA A 6 -13.28 5.15 1.58
N ALA A 7 -12.15 4.58 2.03
CA ALA A 7 -11.13 4.01 1.17
C ALA A 7 -11.61 2.76 0.41
N ALA A 8 -12.38 1.87 1.05
CA ALA A 8 -12.92 0.66 0.43
C ALA A 8 -13.94 0.98 -0.67
N ILE A 9 -14.90 1.87 -0.39
CA ILE A 9 -15.87 2.35 -1.39
C ILE A 9 -15.14 3.13 -2.48
N GLY A 10 -14.22 4.01 -2.08
CA GLY A 10 -13.38 4.79 -2.98
C GLY A 10 -12.60 3.92 -3.95
N SER A 11 -12.08 2.76 -3.52
CA SER A 11 -11.31 1.85 -4.38
C SER A 11 -12.14 1.35 -5.55
N ALA A 12 -13.37 0.91 -5.31
CA ALA A 12 -14.27 0.43 -6.36
C ALA A 12 -14.65 1.56 -7.33
N VAL A 13 -15.03 2.72 -6.79
CA VAL A 13 -15.46 3.89 -7.57
C VAL A 13 -14.30 4.44 -8.41
N LEU A 14 -13.14 4.65 -7.82
CA LEU A 14 -11.95 5.18 -8.49
C LEU A 14 -11.41 4.20 -9.53
N SER A 15 -11.40 2.90 -9.25
CA SER A 15 -10.99 1.87 -10.23
C SER A 15 -11.88 1.88 -11.46
N PHE A 16 -13.20 1.95 -11.26
CA PHE A 16 -14.15 2.04 -12.36
C PHE A 16 -14.04 3.37 -13.12
N ALA A 17 -13.95 4.49 -12.38
CA ALA A 17 -13.80 5.82 -12.97
C ALA A 17 -12.54 5.93 -13.80
N LEU A 18 -11.36 5.50 -13.30
CA LEU A 18 -10.12 5.50 -14.07
C LEU A 18 -10.16 4.56 -15.27
N LYS A 19 -10.90 3.44 -15.18
CA LYS A 19 -11.10 2.56 -16.33
C LYS A 19 -11.91 3.23 -17.45
N MET A 20 -12.90 4.04 -17.09
CA MET A 20 -13.76 4.70 -18.07
C MET A 20 -13.16 6.01 -18.59
N LEU A 21 -12.61 6.82 -17.70
CA LEU A 21 -12.08 8.15 -18.00
C LEU A 21 -10.68 8.10 -18.59
N TRP A 22 -9.87 7.09 -18.22
CA TRP A 22 -8.49 6.97 -18.67
C TRP A 22 -8.14 5.53 -19.12
N PRO A 23 -8.78 5.03 -20.19
CA PRO A 23 -8.68 3.63 -20.60
C PRO A 23 -7.27 3.24 -21.09
N GLU A 24 -6.52 4.20 -21.64
CA GLU A 24 -5.15 4.01 -22.17
C GLU A 24 -4.09 3.80 -21.08
N LEU A 25 -4.39 4.16 -19.82
CA LEU A 25 -3.49 3.91 -18.70
C LEU A 25 -3.35 2.39 -18.47
N PRO A 26 -2.13 1.83 -18.46
CA PRO A 26 -1.91 0.41 -18.19
C PRO A 26 -2.54 -0.05 -16.88
N PHE A 27 -3.02 -1.29 -16.85
CA PHE A 27 -3.73 -1.83 -15.69
C PHE A 27 -2.91 -1.75 -14.40
N ILE A 28 -1.62 -2.09 -14.45
CA ILE A 28 -0.75 -2.09 -13.26
C ILE A 28 -0.57 -0.67 -12.69
N ASP A 29 -0.37 0.33 -13.56
CA ASP A 29 -0.24 1.73 -13.14
C ASP A 29 -1.53 2.25 -12.53
N ARG A 30 -2.68 1.86 -13.09
CA ARG A 30 -3.99 2.20 -12.55
C ARG A 30 -4.19 1.64 -11.15
N VAL A 31 -3.82 0.38 -10.90
CA VAL A 31 -3.91 -0.21 -9.56
C VAL A 31 -3.04 0.56 -8.57
N GLY A 32 -1.82 0.92 -8.95
CA GLY A 32 -0.93 1.74 -8.13
C GLY A 32 -1.52 3.12 -7.78
N LEU A 33 -2.11 3.80 -8.77
CA LEU A 33 -2.77 5.10 -8.55
C LEU A 33 -3.98 4.99 -7.62
N VAL A 34 -4.85 4.00 -7.83
CA VAL A 34 -6.02 3.79 -6.95
C VAL A 34 -5.57 3.53 -5.52
N PHE A 35 -4.52 2.72 -5.32
CA PHE A 35 -3.96 2.47 -3.99
C PHE A 35 -3.54 3.77 -3.29
N LEU A 36 -2.78 4.63 -3.97
CA LEU A 36 -2.33 5.91 -3.41
C LEU A 36 -3.50 6.87 -3.12
N LEU A 37 -4.50 6.92 -4.00
CA LEU A 37 -5.70 7.75 -3.80
C LEU A 37 -6.53 7.27 -2.61
N CYS A 38 -6.72 5.96 -2.46
CA CYS A 38 -7.44 5.38 -1.32
C CYS A 38 -6.68 5.59 0.00
N LEU A 39 -5.35 5.47 -0.01
CA LEU A 39 -4.51 5.79 1.14
C LEU A 39 -4.70 7.26 1.56
N GLY A 40 -4.58 8.19 0.60
CA GLY A 40 -4.80 9.61 0.85
C GLY A 40 -6.21 9.91 1.36
N LEU A 41 -7.23 9.30 0.78
CA LEU A 41 -8.63 9.45 1.20
C LEU A 41 -8.83 8.95 2.63
N GLY A 42 -8.29 7.78 2.99
CA GLY A 42 -8.34 7.26 4.35
C GLY A 42 -7.67 8.18 5.36
N ILE A 43 -6.51 8.74 5.02
CA ILE A 43 -5.79 9.72 5.85
C ILE A 43 -6.62 11.00 6.02
N LEU A 44 -7.11 11.57 4.93
CA LEU A 44 -7.89 12.82 4.93
C LEU A 44 -9.16 12.69 5.77
N VAL A 45 -9.94 11.63 5.57
CA VAL A 45 -11.17 11.39 6.33
C VAL A 45 -10.86 11.26 7.82
N THR A 46 -9.81 10.50 8.18
CA THR A 46 -9.42 10.32 9.59
C THR A 46 -8.98 11.63 10.24
N LEU A 47 -8.20 12.45 9.53
CA LEU A 47 -7.74 13.76 10.02
C LEU A 47 -8.89 14.77 10.18
N MET A 48 -9.81 14.81 9.21
CA MET A 48 -10.99 15.69 9.25
C MET A 48 -11.93 15.34 10.40
N GLU A 49 -12.09 14.05 10.66
CA GLU A 49 -12.92 13.56 11.75
C GLU A 49 -12.32 13.87 13.13
N LYS A 50 -11.03 14.22 13.19
CA LYS A 50 -10.26 14.40 14.43
C LYS A 50 -10.46 13.24 15.40
N SER A 51 -10.70 12.05 14.86
CA SER A 51 -10.75 10.83 15.66
C SER A 51 -9.37 10.69 16.29
N GLY A 52 -9.28 10.79 17.61
CA GLY A 52 -8.04 10.55 18.34
C GLY A 52 -7.54 9.12 18.16
N VAL A 53 -6.79 8.62 19.13
CA VAL A 53 -6.38 7.20 19.14
C VAL A 53 -7.65 6.33 19.12
N GLN A 54 -7.75 5.45 18.13
CA GLN A 54 -8.86 4.48 18.06
C GLN A 54 -8.56 3.33 19.01
N ASP A 55 -9.56 2.89 19.77
CA ASP A 55 -9.44 1.77 20.73
C ASP A 55 -8.98 0.44 20.09
N ASN A 56 -9.23 0.26 18.79
CA ASN A 56 -8.82 -0.92 18.02
C ASN A 56 -7.61 -0.66 17.11
N ALA A 57 -6.87 0.43 17.32
CA ALA A 57 -5.63 0.66 16.59
C ALA A 57 -4.61 -0.42 16.99
N VAL A 58 -3.90 -0.98 16.00
CA VAL A 58 -2.81 -1.91 16.29
C VAL A 58 -1.69 -1.12 16.93
N ASP A 59 -1.39 -1.46 18.18
CA ASP A 59 -0.21 -0.95 18.85
C ASP A 59 1.03 -1.67 18.30
N LEU A 60 1.97 -0.89 17.78
CA LEU A 60 3.22 -1.40 17.21
C LEU A 60 4.33 -1.46 18.25
N GLU A 61 4.15 -0.83 19.42
CA GLU A 61 5.16 -0.75 20.48
C GLU A 61 5.45 -2.15 21.08
N ASP A 62 4.43 -3.01 21.10
CA ASP A 62 4.52 -4.39 21.57
C ASP A 62 4.90 -5.42 20.48
N ILE A 63 5.14 -4.98 19.24
CA ILE A 63 5.44 -5.88 18.11
C ILE A 63 6.95 -5.87 17.81
N ASP A 64 7.61 -7.00 18.03
CA ASP A 64 9.00 -7.20 17.61
C ASP A 64 9.07 -7.61 16.13
N PHE A 65 9.62 -6.73 15.30
CA PHE A 65 9.90 -6.97 13.88
C PHE A 65 11.31 -7.51 13.62
N SER A 66 12.06 -7.86 14.68
CA SER A 66 13.40 -8.41 14.54
C SER A 66 13.39 -9.76 13.81
N THR A 67 14.36 -9.94 12.94
CA THR A 67 14.52 -11.14 12.12
C THR A 67 15.83 -11.83 12.44
N SER A 68 15.86 -13.16 12.33
CA SER A 68 17.09 -13.92 12.57
C SER A 68 18.19 -13.57 11.56
N ARG A 69 19.44 -13.69 11.99
CA ARG A 69 20.61 -13.44 11.12
C ARG A 69 20.60 -14.27 9.84
N ASN A 70 20.16 -15.53 9.93
CA ASN A 70 20.07 -16.42 8.78
C ASN A 70 18.98 -15.98 7.80
N PHE A 71 17.83 -15.51 8.30
CA PHE A 71 16.78 -14.94 7.45
C PHE A 71 17.29 -13.72 6.69
N ASN A 72 17.98 -12.80 7.37
CA ASN A 72 18.51 -11.58 6.75
C ASN A 72 19.56 -11.88 5.68
N LEU A 73 20.44 -12.85 5.92
CA LEU A 73 21.45 -13.25 4.94
C LEU A 73 20.80 -13.87 3.69
N SER A 74 19.79 -14.72 3.87
CA SER A 74 19.02 -15.30 2.76
C SER A 74 18.25 -14.25 1.98
N ALA A 75 17.58 -13.31 2.67
CA ALA A 75 16.86 -12.21 2.04
C ALA A 75 17.80 -11.33 1.21
N LEU A 76 18.98 -10.99 1.73
CA LEU A 76 20.01 -10.28 0.99
C LEU A 76 20.45 -11.05 -0.27
N GLY A 77 20.62 -12.37 -0.16
CA GLY A 77 20.92 -13.23 -1.30
C GLY A 77 19.86 -13.13 -2.40
N VAL A 78 18.57 -13.24 -2.04
CA VAL A 78 17.47 -13.10 -3.01
C VAL A 78 17.46 -11.72 -3.65
N VAL A 79 17.64 -10.65 -2.87
CA VAL A 79 17.71 -9.27 -3.38
C VAL A 79 18.87 -9.11 -4.37
N LEU A 80 20.05 -9.63 -4.06
CA LEU A 80 21.22 -9.56 -4.95
C LEU A 80 21.01 -10.34 -6.25
N ILE A 81 20.42 -11.53 -6.17
CA ILE A 81 20.09 -12.33 -7.37
C ILE A 81 19.12 -11.56 -8.26
N LEU A 82 18.01 -11.05 -7.70
CA LEU A 82 17.05 -10.26 -8.47
C LEU A 82 17.68 -9.01 -9.06
N THR A 83 18.53 -8.32 -8.31
CA THR A 83 19.25 -7.12 -8.77
C THR A 83 20.16 -7.46 -9.94
N ALA A 84 20.97 -8.51 -9.83
CA ALA A 84 21.85 -8.93 -10.91
C ALA A 84 21.06 -9.30 -12.16
N LEU A 85 19.98 -10.09 -12.01
CA LEU A 85 19.12 -10.49 -13.12
C LEU A 85 18.54 -9.28 -13.87
N TYR A 86 17.97 -8.32 -13.13
CA TYR A 86 17.36 -7.12 -13.72
C TYR A 86 18.40 -6.09 -14.19
N ALA A 87 19.65 -6.13 -13.72
CA ALA A 87 20.69 -5.22 -14.18
C ALA A 87 21.40 -5.70 -15.45
N THR A 88 21.43 -7.01 -15.72
CA THR A 88 22.17 -7.56 -16.87
C THR A 88 21.29 -7.97 -18.06
N TRP A 89 20.03 -8.32 -17.84
CA TRP A 89 19.13 -8.82 -18.90
C TRP A 89 17.93 -7.91 -19.22
N TRP A 90 17.78 -6.80 -18.51
CA TRP A 90 16.76 -5.78 -18.79
C TRP A 90 17.45 -4.48 -19.19
#